data_AF-A0A837AGN1-F1
#
_entry.id   AF-A0A837AGN1-F1
#
_cell.length_a   1.000
_cell.length_b   1.000
_cell.length_c   1.000
_cell.angle_alpha   90.00
_cell.angle_beta   90.00
_cell.angle_gamma   90.00
#
_symmetry.space_group_name_H-M   'P 1'
#
loop_
_entity.id
_entity.type
_entity.pdbx_description
1 polymer ?
#
loop_
_entity_poly.entity_id
_entity_poly.type
_entity_poly.pdbx_seq_one_letter_code
_entity_poly.pdbx_strand_id
1 'polypeptide(L)'
;MKSVFYELTKNNNKDELVNWVTNNIPESFWLDHDKAASKYIEVINWAHSQKFKEKTISDFADYDAADAWLVSYAAQFNYSIISQEKSNPYAIRKIYLADVAKEFNVPYFTIYEFLTKYTKSDFCYK
;
A
#
# COMPACT_ATOMS: atom_id res chain seq x y z
N MET A 1 -13.06 -7.27 3.44
CA MET A 1 -13.33 -5.82 3.20
C MET A 1 -12.28 -5.27 2.21
N LYS A 2 -12.46 -4.05 1.66
CA LYS A 2 -11.64 -3.48 0.56
C LYS A 2 -11.01 -2.15 0.99
N SER A 3 -10.04 -2.16 1.91
CA SER A 3 -9.42 -0.95 2.49
C SER A 3 -8.97 0.05 1.43
N VAL A 4 -8.28 -0.41 0.37
CA VAL A 4 -7.82 0.45 -0.73
C VAL A 4 -8.99 1.20 -1.39
N PHE A 5 -10.10 0.51 -1.66
CA PHE A 5 -11.29 1.13 -2.23
C PHE A 5 -11.93 2.14 -1.26
N TYR A 6 -12.01 1.79 0.03
CA TYR A 6 -12.56 2.67 1.05
C TYR A 6 -11.70 3.93 1.21
N GLU A 7 -10.38 3.81 1.30
CA GLU A 7 -9.48 4.96 1.40
C GLU A 7 -9.62 5.89 0.19
N LEU A 8 -9.67 5.33 -1.02
CA LEU A 8 -9.85 6.11 -2.25
C LEU A 8 -11.20 6.84 -2.30
N THR A 9 -12.26 6.28 -1.72
CA THR A 9 -13.64 6.80 -1.82
C THR A 9 -14.12 7.58 -0.60
N LYS A 10 -13.34 7.62 0.49
CA LYS A 10 -13.75 8.20 1.79
C LYS A 10 -14.15 9.67 1.73
N ASN A 11 -13.55 10.46 0.83
CA ASN A 11 -13.76 11.92 0.73
C ASN A 11 -14.82 12.32 -0.32
N ASN A 12 -16.04 11.77 -0.16
CA ASN A 12 -17.19 11.93 -1.07
C ASN A 12 -17.30 13.25 -1.90
N ASN A 13 -17.45 13.04 -3.21
CA ASN A 13 -18.33 13.75 -4.17
C ASN A 13 -17.87 15.02 -4.91
N LYS A 14 -16.59 15.37 -4.97
CA LYS A 14 -16.09 16.36 -5.96
C LYS A 14 -14.81 15.96 -6.69
N ASP A 15 -14.31 14.76 -6.43
CA ASP A 15 -13.05 14.31 -7.02
C ASP A 15 -13.32 13.47 -8.28
N GLU A 16 -12.74 13.90 -9.39
CA GLU A 16 -12.75 13.19 -10.67
C GLU A 16 -12.24 11.75 -10.51
N LEU A 17 -11.26 11.53 -9.63
CA LEU A 17 -10.71 10.21 -9.36
C LEU A 17 -11.74 9.28 -8.72
N VAL A 18 -12.49 9.75 -7.71
CA VAL A 18 -13.53 8.95 -7.03
C VAL A 18 -14.60 8.52 -8.02
N ASN A 19 -15.05 9.45 -8.87
CA ASN A 19 -16.00 9.16 -9.93
C ASN A 19 -15.44 8.16 -10.94
N TRP A 20 -14.18 8.32 -11.35
CA TRP A 20 -13.56 7.41 -12.31
C TRP A 20 -13.43 6.00 -11.74
N VAL A 21 -12.91 5.87 -10.51
CA VAL A 21 -12.73 4.58 -9.82
C VAL A 21 -14.07 3.86 -9.66
N THR A 22 -15.11 4.58 -9.24
CA THR A 22 -16.44 3.99 -8.99
C THR A 22 -17.11 3.50 -10.28
N ASN A 23 -16.91 4.18 -11.41
CA ASN A 23 -17.60 3.88 -12.65
C ASN A 23 -16.81 2.99 -13.63
N ASN A 24 -15.49 2.92 -13.52
CA ASN A 24 -14.62 2.27 -14.53
C ASN A 24 -13.88 1.05 -14.01
N ILE A 25 -13.75 0.88 -12.69
CA ILE A 25 -13.01 -0.26 -12.12
C ILE A 25 -13.99 -1.39 -11.78
N PRO A 26 -13.86 -2.58 -12.39
CA PRO A 26 -14.76 -3.70 -12.11
C PRO A 26 -14.58 -4.20 -10.68
N GLU A 27 -15.63 -4.78 -10.10
CA GLU A 27 -15.58 -5.24 -8.72
C GLU A 27 -14.46 -6.27 -8.46
N SER A 28 -14.17 -7.11 -9.45
CA SER A 28 -13.12 -8.14 -9.43
C SER A 28 -11.69 -7.58 -9.30
N PHE A 29 -11.49 -6.29 -9.53
CA PHE A 29 -10.20 -5.63 -9.31
C PHE A 29 -9.85 -5.56 -7.82
N TRP A 30 -10.86 -5.41 -6.96
CA TRP A 30 -10.66 -5.22 -5.54
C TRP A 30 -10.52 -6.57 -4.83
N LEU A 31 -9.31 -6.83 -4.35
CA LEU A 31 -9.02 -8.04 -3.61
C LEU A 31 -9.58 -7.95 -2.19
N ASP A 32 -10.00 -9.09 -1.66
CA ASP A 32 -10.45 -9.22 -0.28
C ASP A 32 -9.25 -9.25 0.67
N HIS A 33 -9.00 -8.16 1.38
CA HIS A 33 -7.83 -8.03 2.25
C HIS A 33 -7.86 -8.94 3.47
N ASP A 34 -9.04 -9.47 3.85
CA ASP A 34 -9.19 -10.25 5.08
C ASP A 34 -8.45 -11.59 4.96
N LYS A 35 -8.19 -12.02 3.72
CA LYS A 35 -7.32 -13.17 3.40
C LYS A 35 -5.87 -12.99 3.88
N ALA A 36 -5.45 -11.76 4.18
CA ALA A 36 -4.13 -11.44 4.71
C ALA A 36 -4.15 -11.00 6.19
N ALA A 37 -5.26 -11.22 6.91
CA ALA A 37 -5.42 -10.74 8.30
C ALA A 37 -4.33 -11.24 9.26
N SER A 38 -3.85 -12.49 9.12
CA SER A 38 -2.73 -12.99 9.93
C SER A 38 -1.46 -12.18 9.70
N LYS A 39 -1.17 -11.85 8.44
CA LYS A 39 0.00 -11.05 8.07
C LYS A 39 -0.16 -9.60 8.49
N TYR A 40 -1.38 -9.07 8.46
CA TYR A 40 -1.71 -7.75 8.98
C TYR A 40 -1.37 -7.61 10.46
N ILE A 41 -1.72 -8.61 11.27
CA ILE A 41 -1.35 -8.62 12.69
C ILE A 41 0.18 -8.56 12.85
N GLU A 42 0.95 -9.30 12.04
CA GLU A 42 2.42 -9.23 12.06
C GLU A 42 2.93 -7.82 11.71
N VAL A 43 2.37 -7.18 10.67
CA VAL A 43 2.72 -5.81 10.23
C VAL A 43 2.43 -4.78 11.33
N ILE A 44 1.27 -4.86 11.98
CA ILE A 44 0.91 -3.94 13.07
C ILE A 44 1.78 -4.18 14.32
N ASN A 45 2.06 -5.44 14.67
CA ASN A 45 2.97 -5.76 15.77
C ASN A 45 4.38 -5.24 15.50
N TRP A 46 4.87 -5.33 14.26
CA TRP A 46 6.12 -4.70 13.87
C TRP A 46 6.06 -3.19 14.09
N ALA A 47 5.01 -2.49 13.66
CA ALA A 47 4.86 -1.06 13.86
C ALA A 47 4.92 -0.66 15.35
N HIS A 48 4.30 -1.45 16.24
CA HIS A 48 4.38 -1.26 17.70
C HIS A 48 5.79 -1.50 18.28
N SER A 49 6.62 -2.31 17.63
CA SER A 49 8.01 -2.53 18.05
C SER A 49 8.96 -1.39 17.66
N GLN A 50 8.51 -0.47 16.81
CA GLN A 50 9.29 0.67 16.33
C GLN A 50 9.09 1.93 17.17
N LYS A 51 9.95 2.94 16.94
CA LYS A 51 9.93 4.22 17.68
C LYS A 51 8.94 5.24 17.11
N PHE A 52 7.80 4.79 16.59
CA PHE A 52 6.74 5.66 16.11
C PHE A 52 5.93 6.23 17.26
N LYS A 53 5.24 7.34 17.03
CA LYS A 53 4.25 7.85 17.99
C LYS A 53 3.02 6.94 17.99
N GLU A 54 2.38 6.78 19.15
CA GLU A 54 1.09 6.09 19.32
C GLU A 54 0.06 6.48 18.24
N LYS A 55 -0.11 7.79 18.01
CA LYS A 55 -1.01 8.28 16.95
C LYS A 55 -0.62 7.78 15.56
N THR A 56 0.67 7.75 15.23
CA THR A 56 1.15 7.25 13.93
C THR A 56 0.87 5.76 13.78
N ILE A 57 1.02 4.97 14.83
CA ILE A 57 0.69 3.55 14.81
C ILE A 57 -0.82 3.36 14.68
N SER A 58 -1.62 4.11 15.44
CA SER A 58 -3.08 4.07 15.36
C SER A 58 -3.60 4.46 13.97
N ASP A 59 -3.05 5.51 13.35
CA ASP A 59 -3.46 5.96 12.02
C ASP A 59 -3.07 4.91 10.96
N PHE A 60 -1.93 4.24 11.12
CA PHE A 60 -1.49 3.16 10.22
C PHE A 60 -2.26 1.84 10.42
N ALA A 61 -2.69 1.56 11.65
CA ALA A 61 -3.46 0.38 12.02
C ALA A 61 -4.97 0.54 11.81
N ASP A 62 -5.42 1.72 11.39
CA ASP A 62 -6.83 1.98 11.04
C ASP A 62 -7.27 0.98 9.96
N TYR A 63 -8.43 0.38 10.16
CA TYR A 63 -8.93 -0.67 9.27
C TYR A 63 -9.18 -0.17 7.83
N ASP A 64 -9.49 1.13 7.67
CA ASP A 64 -9.65 1.78 6.38
C ASP A 64 -8.32 2.20 5.75
N ALA A 65 -7.20 2.22 6.48
CA ALA A 65 -5.91 2.63 5.95
C ALA A 65 -5.32 1.54 5.05
N ALA A 66 -5.01 1.87 3.79
CA ALA A 66 -4.58 0.89 2.80
C ALA A 66 -3.16 0.38 3.03
N ASP A 67 -2.23 1.22 3.47
CA ASP A 67 -0.79 0.90 3.45
C ASP A 67 -0.44 -0.39 4.22
N ALA A 68 -0.98 -0.54 5.43
CA ALA A 68 -0.78 -1.76 6.22
C ALA A 68 -1.35 -2.99 5.51
N TRP A 69 -2.53 -2.88 4.90
CA TRP A 69 -3.15 -3.96 4.12
C TRP A 69 -2.38 -4.29 2.85
N LEU A 70 -1.87 -3.29 2.12
CA LEU A 70 -1.09 -3.49 0.90
C LEU A 70 0.15 -4.34 1.16
N VAL A 71 0.91 -4.02 2.21
CA VAL A 71 2.10 -4.79 2.56
C VAL A 71 1.74 -6.18 3.04
N SER A 72 0.70 -6.28 3.87
CA SER A 72 0.24 -7.57 4.40
C SER A 72 -0.19 -8.53 3.30
N TYR A 73 -0.97 -8.02 2.35
CA TYR A 73 -1.45 -8.81 1.22
C TYR A 73 -0.30 -9.21 0.30
N ALA A 74 0.61 -8.27 0.01
CA ALA A 74 1.75 -8.55 -0.83
C ALA A 74 2.70 -9.59 -0.22
N ALA A 75 2.96 -9.49 1.10
CA ALA A 75 3.78 -10.45 1.82
C ALA A 75 3.12 -11.83 1.93
N GLN A 76 1.79 -11.89 2.10
CA GLN A 76 1.06 -13.16 2.22
C GLN A 76 0.99 -13.92 0.89
N PHE A 77 0.84 -13.21 -0.22
CA PHE A 77 0.56 -13.81 -1.54
C PHE A 77 1.71 -13.64 -2.55
N ASN A 78 2.89 -13.21 -2.11
CA ASN A 78 4.09 -13.00 -2.92
C ASN A 78 3.88 -12.00 -4.08
N TYR A 79 3.17 -10.91 -3.82
CA TYR A 79 3.07 -9.80 -4.78
C TYR A 79 4.19 -8.78 -4.61
N SER A 80 4.34 -7.93 -5.61
CA SER A 80 5.19 -6.74 -5.56
C SER A 80 4.34 -5.48 -5.38
N ILE A 81 4.89 -4.47 -4.72
CA ILE A 81 4.28 -3.14 -4.62
C ILE A 81 4.95 -2.21 -5.61
N ILE A 82 4.15 -1.46 -6.35
CA ILE A 82 4.63 -0.40 -7.23
C ILE A 82 4.12 0.92 -6.66
N SER A 83 5.03 1.79 -6.22
CA SER A 83 4.68 3.10 -5.66
C SER A 83 5.83 4.08 -5.81
N GLN A 84 5.50 5.37 -5.90
CA GLN A 84 6.47 6.47 -5.97
C GLN A 84 6.89 6.99 -4.59
N GLU A 85 6.35 6.40 -3.51
CA GLU A 85 6.75 6.80 -2.17
C GLU A 85 8.22 6.46 -1.91
N LYS A 86 8.95 7.40 -1.32
CA LYS A 86 10.35 7.24 -0.94
C LYS A 86 10.46 6.85 0.53
N SER A 87 11.31 5.86 0.80
CA SER A 87 11.73 5.45 2.15
C SER A 87 12.22 6.63 2.99
N ASN A 88 11.85 6.63 4.27
CA ASN A 88 12.39 7.53 5.27
C ASN A 88 12.40 6.83 6.65
N PRO A 89 13.42 5.99 6.92
CA PRO A 89 13.45 5.13 8.11
C PRO A 89 13.65 5.90 9.41
N TYR A 90 13.98 7.19 9.33
CA TYR A 90 14.13 8.07 10.50
C TYR A 90 12.85 8.83 10.85
N ALA A 91 11.79 8.66 10.06
CA ALA A 91 10.51 9.27 10.34
C ALA A 91 9.88 8.68 11.61
N ILE A 92 9.34 9.53 12.47
CA ILE A 92 8.61 9.12 13.68
C ILE A 92 7.11 9.45 13.62
N ARG A 93 6.69 10.22 12.62
CA ARG A 93 5.32 10.75 12.48
C ARG A 93 4.53 10.12 11.32
N LYS A 94 5.20 9.31 10.51
CA LYS A 94 4.62 8.58 9.37
C LYS A 94 5.36 7.26 9.23
N ILE A 95 4.61 6.20 8.99
CA ILE A 95 5.13 4.91 8.56
C ILE A 95 5.09 4.94 7.03
N TYR A 96 6.24 4.82 6.37
CA TYR A 96 6.34 4.84 4.92
C TYR A 96 6.15 3.41 4.40
N LEU A 97 5.26 3.24 3.43
CA LEU A 97 5.00 2.00 2.70
C LEU A 97 6.28 1.36 2.19
N ALA A 98 7.22 2.15 1.67
CA ALA A 98 8.52 1.66 1.19
C ALA A 98 9.36 1.01 2.32
N ASP A 99 9.28 1.55 3.54
CA ASP A 99 10.02 1.01 4.70
C ASP A 99 9.39 -0.28 5.22
N VAL A 100 8.06 -0.33 5.29
CA VAL A 100 7.35 -1.55 5.70
C VAL A 100 7.50 -2.66 4.66
N ALA A 101 7.39 -2.33 3.37
CA ALA A 101 7.60 -3.29 2.29
C ALA A 101 9.00 -3.92 2.38
N LYS A 102 10.03 -3.10 2.66
CA LYS A 102 11.40 -3.58 2.86
C LYS A 102 11.51 -4.52 4.07
N GLU A 103 10.91 -4.17 5.20
CA GLU A 103 10.92 -5.02 6.40
C GLU A 103 10.32 -6.40 6.12
N PHE A 104 9.17 -6.43 5.44
CA PHE A 104 8.44 -7.67 5.15
C PHE A 104 8.93 -8.38 3.88
N ASN A 105 10.09 -7.98 3.33
CA ASN A 105 10.69 -8.54 2.11
C ASN A 105 9.74 -8.54 0.90
N VAL A 106 8.84 -7.56 0.82
CA VAL A 106 7.97 -7.34 -0.32
C VAL A 106 8.76 -6.62 -1.40
N PRO A 107 8.87 -7.16 -2.63
CA PRO A 107 9.52 -6.45 -3.73
C PRO A 107 8.82 -5.12 -3.98
N TYR A 108 9.59 -4.04 -4.00
CA TYR A 108 9.10 -2.68 -4.13
C TYR A 108 9.79 -1.99 -5.30
N PHE A 109 9.00 -1.34 -6.16
CA PHE A 109 9.51 -0.63 -7.33
C PHE A 109 8.82 0.74 -7.46
N THR A 110 9.57 1.74 -7.90
CA THR A 110 8.97 2.87 -8.59
C THR A 110 8.39 2.43 -9.93
N ILE A 111 7.47 3.22 -10.51
CA ILE A 111 6.93 2.88 -11.83
C ILE A 111 8.04 2.80 -12.89
N TYR A 112 9.08 3.63 -12.77
CA TYR A 112 10.19 3.67 -13.72
C TYR A 112 11.06 2.43 -13.63
N GLU A 113 11.37 1.97 -12.41
CA GLU A 113 12.09 0.72 -12.19
C GLU A 113 11.29 -0.49 -12.68
N PHE A 114 9.98 -0.52 -12.40
CA PHE A 114 9.10 -1.58 -12.86
C PHE A 114 9.07 -1.63 -14.39
N LEU A 115 8.82 -0.49 -15.05
CA LEU A 115 8.75 -0.44 -16.51
C LEU A 115 10.10 -0.81 -17.14
N THR A 116 11.21 -0.25 -16.64
CA THR A 116 12.56 -0.57 -17.15
C THR A 116 12.89 -2.06 -17.02
N LYS A 117 12.46 -2.70 -15.94
CA LYS A 117 12.78 -4.11 -15.66
C LYS A 117 11.88 -5.10 -16.38
N TYR A 118 10.60 -4.78 -16.56
CA TYR A 118 9.57 -5.75 -16.99
C TYR A 118 8.93 -5.46 -18.35
N THR A 119 9.20 -4.30 -18.95
CA THR A 119 8.70 -4.00 -20.31
C THR A 119 9.77 -4.22 -21.38
N LYS A 120 9.33 -4.47 -22.61
CA LYS A 120 10.23 -4.55 -23.76
C LYS A 120 10.93 -3.20 -23.97
N SER A 121 12.08 -3.24 -24.61
CA SER A 121 12.95 -2.08 -24.91
C SER A 121 12.30 -0.92 -25.70
N ASP A 122 11.05 -1.05 -26.11
CA ASP A 122 10.28 0.01 -26.78
C ASP A 122 9.72 1.05 -25.80
N PHE A 123 9.80 0.79 -24.48
CA PHE A 123 9.46 1.77 -23.45
C PHE A 123 10.65 2.72 -23.20
N CYS A 124 10.93 3.59 -24.18
CA CYS A 124 11.90 4.67 -24.00
C CYS A 124 11.23 5.88 -23.33
N TYR A 125 11.55 6.13 -22.05
CA TYR A 125 11.29 7.42 -21.42
C TYR A 125 12.34 8.41 -21.95
N LYS A 126 11.91 9.35 -22.81
CA LYS A 126 12.76 10.45 -23.31
C LYS A 126 12.78 11.60 -22.31
#